data_AF-A0A3D2JDX7-F1
#
_entry.id   AF-A0A3D2JDX7-F1
#
_cell.length_a   1.000
_cell.length_b   1.000
_cell.length_c   1.000
_cell.angle_alpha   90.00
_cell.angle_beta   90.00
_cell.angle_gamma   90.00
#
_symmetry.space_group_name_H-M   'P 1'
#
loop_
_entity.id
_entity.type
_entity.pdbx_description
1 polymer ?
#
loop_
_entity_poly.entity_id
_entity_poly.type
_entity_poly.pdbx_seq_one_letter_code
_entity_poly.pdbx_strand_id
1 'polypeptide(L)' 'MALEKDFFRQVMGHFATGVTIVTTNNQGTIGGLTVNAFCSLSLDPPLVLVCVDLTSNTLPL' A
#
# COMPACT_ATOMS: atom_id res chain seq x y z
N MET A 1 0.20 -24.92 13.67
CA MET A 1 -1.09 -24.21 13.64
C MET A 1 -0.96 -23.11 12.60
N ALA A 2 -1.69 -23.20 11.48
CA ALA A 2 -1.69 -22.15 10.47
C ALA A 2 -2.64 -21.03 10.91
N LEU A 3 -2.24 -19.78 10.69
CA LEU A 3 -3.08 -18.63 10.98
C LEU A 3 -4.14 -18.49 9.88
N GLU A 4 -5.42 -18.37 10.25
CA GLU A 4 -6.49 -18.13 9.28
C GLU A 4 -6.41 -16.70 8.70
N LYS A 5 -6.64 -16.55 7.41
CA LYS A 5 -6.51 -15.26 6.69
C LYS A 5 -7.41 -14.18 7.27
N ASP A 6 -8.65 -14.54 7.58
CA ASP A 6 -9.64 -13.59 8.10
C ASP A 6 -9.31 -13.15 9.51
N PHE A 7 -8.80 -14.08 10.34
CA PHE A 7 -8.27 -13.75 11.66
C PHE A 7 -7.10 -12.77 11.57
N PHE A 8 -6.13 -12.99 10.69
CA PHE A 8 -5.02 -12.05 10.49
C PHE A 8 -5.52 -10.66 10.08
N ARG A 9 -6.44 -10.59 9.11
CA ARG A 9 -7.02 -9.33 8.64
C ARG A 9 -7.73 -8.59 9.77
N GLN A 10 -8.51 -9.30 10.58
CA GLN A 10 -9.21 -8.73 11.72
C GLN A 10 -8.23 -8.16 12.75
N VAL A 11 -7.19 -8.90 13.10
CA VAL A 11 -6.16 -8.43 14.05
C VAL A 11 -5.46 -7.17 13.52
N MET A 12 -5.03 -7.17 12.25
CA MET A 12 -4.38 -6.00 11.63
C MET A 12 -5.30 -4.78 11.54
N GLY A 13 -6.61 -4.98 11.37
CA GLY A 13 -7.60 -3.89 11.32
C GLY A 13 -7.73 -3.06 12.62
N HIS A 14 -7.19 -3.53 13.74
CA HIS A 14 -7.19 -2.76 15.00
C HIS A 14 -6.17 -1.60 14.99
N PHE A 15 -5.16 -1.63 14.12
CA PHE A 15 -4.21 -0.54 13.98
C PHE A 15 -4.75 0.48 12.96
N ALA A 16 -5.33 1.57 13.47
CA ALA A 16 -5.89 2.62 12.63
C ALA A 16 -4.81 3.31 11.78
N THR A 17 -5.10 3.54 10.51
CA THR A 17 -4.23 4.25 9.58
C THR A 17 -4.98 5.35 8.83
N GLY A 18 -4.24 6.29 8.24
CA GLY A 18 -4.80 7.16 7.21
C GLY A 18 -5.05 6.37 5.92
N VAL A 19 -5.81 6.98 5.01
CA VAL A 19 -6.01 6.48 3.65
C VAL A 19 -5.40 7.47 2.66
N THR A 20 -4.60 6.97 1.74
CA THR A 20 -3.97 7.76 0.68
C THR A 20 -4.36 7.20 -0.69
N ILE A 21 -4.29 8.04 -1.72
CA ILE A 21 -4.33 7.60 -3.12
C ILE A 21 -2.93 7.77 -3.68
N VAL A 22 -2.29 6.66 -4.06
CA VAL A 22 -1.00 6.68 -4.77
C VAL A 22 -1.29 6.75 -6.26
N THR A 23 -0.79 7.78 -6.93
CA THR A 23 -0.99 8.00 -8.37
C THR A 23 0.31 7.92 -9.13
N THR A 24 0.26 7.43 -10.36
CA THR A 24 1.38 7.43 -11.29
C THR A 24 0.93 7.90 -12.68
N ASN A 25 1.88 8.40 -13.46
CA ASN A 25 1.69 8.69 -14.87
C ASN A 25 2.81 8.00 -15.65
N ASN A 26 2.46 7.01 -16.46
CA ASN A 26 3.38 6.35 -17.37
C ASN A 26 3.02 6.72 -18.81
N GLN A 27 3.75 7.67 -19.39
CA GLN A 27 3.60 8.09 -20.79
C GLN A 27 2.14 8.47 -21.17
N GLY A 28 1.43 9.15 -20.28
CA GLY A 28 0.03 9.56 -20.48
C GLY A 28 -0.99 8.55 -19.96
N THR A 29 -0.57 7.35 -19.56
CA THR A 29 -1.43 6.39 -18.85
C THR A 29 -1.42 6.72 -17.36
N ILE A 30 -2.57 7.16 -16.84
CA ILE A 30 -2.73 7.49 -15.42
C ILE A 30 -3.17 6.24 -14.66
N GLY A 31 -2.43 5.90 -13.61
CA GLY A 31 -2.77 4.83 -12.67
C GLY A 31 -3.00 5.39 -11.28
N GLY A 32 -3.87 4.73 -10.51
CA GLY A 32 -4.18 5.12 -9.14
C GLY A 32 -4.53 3.91 -8.27
N LEU A 33 -4.02 3.90 -7.04
CA LEU A 33 -4.29 2.86 -6.05
C LEU A 33 -4.66 3.50 -4.71
N THR A 34 -5.77 3.05 -4.12
CA THR A 34 -6.09 3.36 -2.71
C THR A 34 -5.19 2.53 -1.80
N VAL A 35 -4.43 3.20 -0.93
CA VAL A 35 -3.46 2.55 -0.03
C VAL A 35 -3.70 3.04 1.40
N ASN A 36 -3.73 2.10 2.34
CA ASN A 36 -3.68 2.39 3.77
C ASN A 36 -2.35 1.95 4.41
N ALA A 37 -1.53 1.18 3.69
CA ALA A 37 -0.19 0.73 4.05
C ALA A 37 0.89 1.75 3.61
N PHE A 38 0.75 2.99 4.07
CA PHE A 38 1.72 4.07 3.84
C PHE A 38 2.53 4.33 5.11
N CYS A 39 3.84 4.55 4.96
CA CYS A 39 4.74 4.86 6.08
C CYS A 39 5.77 5.93 5.70
N SER A 40 6.01 6.89 6.59
CA SER A 40 7.20 7.76 6.51
C SER A 40 8.42 6.93 6.90
N LEU A 41 9.40 6.84 6.00
CA LEU A 41 10.52 5.90 6.15
C LEU A 41 11.79 6.58 6.67
N SER A 42 12.15 7.74 6.12
CA SER A 42 13.38 8.44 6.48
C SER A 42 13.22 9.94 6.29
N LEU A 43 13.96 10.72 7.09
CA LEU A 43 14.09 12.17 6.95
C LEU A 43 15.32 12.55 6.13
N ASP A 44 16.43 11.81 6.28
CA ASP A 44 17.67 12.05 5.54
C ASP A 44 18.27 10.72 5.03
N PRO A 45 18.10 10.39 3.74
CA PRO A 45 17.34 11.14 2.73
C PRO A 45 15.83 11.09 3.00
N PRO A 46 15.02 12.03 2.47
CA PRO A 46 13.57 12.02 2.65
C PRO A 46 12.93 10.87 1.87
N LEU A 47 12.38 9.88 2.57
CA LEU A 47 11.80 8.67 1.97
C LEU A 47 10.43 8.30 2.56
N VAL A 48 9.62 7.65 1.74
CA VAL A 48 8.35 7.03 2.12
C VAL A 48 8.29 5.59 1.59
N LEU A 49 7.46 4.76 2.22
CA LEU A 49 7.19 3.39 1.83
C LEU A 49 5.69 3.18 1.61
N VAL A 50 5.36 2.46 0.55
CA VAL A 50 4.02 1.93 0.29
C VAL A 50 4.11 0.44 -0.04
N CYS A 51 3.19 -0.36 0.49
CA CYS A 51 3.10 -1.79 0.18
C CYS A 51 1.98 -2.02 -0.84
N VAL A 52 2.32 -2.64 -1.98
CA VAL A 52 1.38 -2.92 -3.07
C VAL A 52 1.31 -4.43 -3.29
N ASP A 53 0.09 -4.94 -3.49
CA ASP A 53 -0.12 -6.35 -3.83
C ASP A 53 0.42 -6.63 -5.23
N LEU A 54 1.11 -7.77 -5.41
CA LEU A 54 1.68 -8.19 -6.70
C LEU A 54 0.60 -8.43 -7.78
N THR A 55 -0.66 -8.62 -7.37
CA THR A 55 -1.80 -8.78 -8.27
C THR A 55 -2.46 -7.44 -8.64
N SER A 56 -1.94 -6.30 -8.18
CA SER A 56 -2.49 -4.99 -8.51
C SER A 56 -2.37 -4.69 -9.99
N ASN A 57 -3.49 -4.30 -10.62
CA ASN A 57 -3.53 -3.84 -12.01
C ASN A 57 -2.75 -2.52 -12.24
N THR A 58 -2.28 -1.86 -11.18
CA THR A 58 -1.45 -0.65 -11.27
C THR A 58 0.04 -0.94 -11.36
N LEU A 59 0.46 -2.20 -11.20
CA LEU A 59 1.85 -2.59 -11.43
C LEU A 59 2.11 -2.71 -12.94
N PRO A 60 3.24 -2.21 -13.44
CA PRO A 60 3.64 -2.45 -14.82
C PRO A 60 3.86 -3.96 -15.04
N LEU A 61 3.35 -4.48 -16.17
CA LEU A 61 3.68 -5.82 -16.68
C LEU A 61 5.12 -5.87 -17.19
#